data_AF-A0A962LKK1-F1
#
_entry.id   AF-A0A962LKK1-F1
#
_cell.length_a   1.000
_cell.length_b   1.000
_cell.length_c   1.000
_cell.angle_alpha   90.00
_cell.angle_beta   90.00
_cell.angle_gamma   90.00
#
_symmetry.space_group_name_H-M   'P 1'
#
loop_
_entity.id
_entity.type
_entity.pdbx_description
1 polymer ?
#
loop_
_entity_poly.entity_id
_entity_poly.type
_entity_poly.pdbx_seq_one_letter_code
_entity_poly.pdbx_strand_id
1 'polypeptide(L)'
;MHKDKKAEPIPAKYRNPVIHDRGPSSYPGEYQVTDAALKTYGTSRELFGTTEVMNADGSSFRVKDCQYVLDCGSVGMTFLPVNDTGAAAGPDGEMVYSSVLVDQLLRDRMGLKPEDPIYALMYYIHPELNKGSVLDFAASDKVELGITHMGAYFGGGRTTNSPPLYHNRLWGVKGEVYNDFGYPANVMILSLDGVDQALLNKNLQLTDNVLNYGVRFPPDYKSSKFRPANINTALMFYRDWVTEQHYLRSDVSWYTYCAAHKTLVANVGLNLPHNLNAFKEIYGEQEGADFFKVFSQFHFEVFGEEFTEAHQTDFEPLWKKQGLTPAQIKPFTLEQYTAWDNALMSGTLDSFTGLKALAPDMGTPWAPQMTADVIYDFVQLYADFVDAGAIAMSATVFGFAAPAIQRTGISKIEYLFGAMPIVQHAMEAHARIYAAAKPAKSYECSDYYKATSTELYLALGGKDKKFDAAAKPQHAALQHHGLMDIIKSLIGDLVPEVLTWLSLMRVRDNWESIMAGGQVPMDTAYTQFMEAVQGEFQKARDMVVSDPEGVQFYTPPAIGHMMAIGMYPHNSLVSLKSVVTVMNYTELEKKT
;
A
#
# COMPACT_ATOMS: atom_id res chain seq x y z
N MET A 1 -13.06 -8.43 45.96
CA MET A 1 -13.40 -7.33 45.03
C MET A 1 -12.77 -7.66 43.68
N HIS A 2 -13.43 -8.52 42.90
CA HIS A 2 -13.01 -8.80 41.52
C HIS A 2 -13.41 -7.60 40.69
N LYS A 3 -12.43 -6.84 40.21
CA LYS A 3 -12.67 -5.84 39.16
C LYS A 3 -13.02 -6.62 37.90
N ASP A 4 -14.25 -6.45 37.44
CA ASP A 4 -14.68 -6.86 36.11
C ASP A 4 -13.71 -6.26 35.09
N LYS A 5 -12.80 -7.09 34.56
CA LYS A 5 -12.16 -6.78 33.29
C LYS A 5 -13.29 -6.81 32.27
N LYS A 6 -13.78 -5.65 31.86
CA LYS A 6 -14.59 -5.52 30.64
C LYS A 6 -13.85 -6.31 29.57
N ALA A 7 -14.47 -7.37 29.06
CA ALA A 7 -13.93 -8.11 27.93
C ALA A 7 -13.65 -7.08 26.83
N GLU A 8 -12.41 -7.02 26.37
CA GLU A 8 -12.08 -6.20 25.21
C GLU A 8 -12.91 -6.71 24.03
N PRO A 9 -13.57 -5.82 23.28
CA PRO A 9 -14.35 -6.23 22.12
C PRO A 9 -13.44 -6.97 21.14
N ILE A 10 -13.87 -8.15 20.72
CA ILE A 10 -13.18 -8.94 19.71
C ILE A 10 -13.16 -8.11 18.41
N PRO A 11 -12.01 -7.90 17.76
CA PRO A 11 -11.97 -7.17 16.49
C PRO A 11 -12.90 -7.80 15.47
N ALA A 12 -13.68 -6.97 14.76
CA ALA A 12 -14.54 -7.48 13.70
C ALA A 12 -13.71 -8.19 12.61
N LYS A 13 -14.28 -9.24 11.99
CA LYS A 13 -13.62 -10.17 11.05
C LYS A 13 -12.78 -9.50 9.95
N TYR A 14 -13.16 -8.30 9.51
CA TYR A 14 -12.54 -7.57 8.41
C TYR A 14 -11.64 -6.40 8.84
N ARG A 15 -11.50 -6.16 10.15
CA ARG A 15 -10.60 -5.13 10.68
C ARG A 15 -9.20 -5.71 10.84
N ASN A 16 -8.20 -4.99 10.34
CA ASN A 16 -6.82 -5.42 10.51
C ASN A 16 -6.44 -5.44 12.01
N PRO A 17 -5.95 -6.57 12.55
CA PRO A 17 -5.71 -6.73 13.98
C PRO A 17 -4.52 -5.92 14.48
N VAL A 18 -3.59 -5.52 13.62
CA VAL A 18 -2.41 -4.70 13.98
C VAL A 18 -2.82 -3.24 14.08
N ILE A 19 -3.43 -2.72 13.01
CA ILE A 19 -3.84 -1.31 12.91
C ILE A 19 -4.79 -0.92 14.03
N HIS A 20 -5.76 -1.78 14.32
CA HIS A 20 -6.82 -1.50 15.28
C HIS A 20 -6.58 -2.16 16.65
N ASP A 21 -5.36 -2.65 16.91
CA ASP A 21 -5.01 -3.14 18.24
C ASP A 21 -5.17 -2.01 19.27
N ARG A 22 -6.01 -2.25 20.27
CA ARG A 22 -6.29 -1.32 21.36
C ARG A 22 -5.33 -1.48 22.54
N GLY A 23 -4.50 -2.53 22.51
CA GLY A 23 -3.46 -2.75 23.50
C GLY A 23 -2.42 -1.63 23.53
N PRO A 24 -1.64 -1.51 24.61
CA PRO A 24 -0.52 -0.58 24.65
C PRO A 24 0.53 -0.94 23.60
N SER A 25 1.16 0.07 23.00
CA SER A 25 2.31 -0.16 22.12
C SER A 25 3.50 -0.70 22.91
N SER A 26 4.16 -1.71 22.32
CA SER A 26 5.30 -2.38 22.95
C SER A 26 6.61 -1.93 22.30
N TYR A 27 7.54 -1.43 23.10
CA TYR A 27 8.85 -1.01 22.62
C TYR A 27 9.93 -1.87 23.29
N PRO A 28 10.22 -3.09 22.80
CA PRO A 28 11.26 -3.95 23.37
C PRO A 28 12.67 -3.45 23.01
N GLY A 29 13.68 -4.12 23.56
CA GLY A 29 15.10 -3.82 23.30
C GLY A 29 15.67 -2.71 24.18
N GLU A 30 16.95 -2.43 23.97
CA GLU A 30 17.78 -1.55 24.83
C GLU A 30 17.57 -0.05 24.58
N TYR A 31 17.03 0.32 23.43
CA TYR A 31 16.91 1.72 23.00
C TYR A 31 15.48 2.25 23.08
N GLN A 32 15.35 3.55 23.32
CA GLN A 32 14.10 4.31 23.25
C GLN A 32 14.33 5.67 22.59
N VAL A 33 13.26 6.28 22.08
CA VAL A 33 13.31 7.61 21.49
C VAL A 33 13.53 8.67 22.58
N THR A 34 14.43 9.61 22.33
CA THR A 34 14.73 10.73 23.25
C THR A 34 13.56 11.70 23.36
N ASP A 35 13.44 12.39 24.49
CA ASP A 35 12.42 13.43 24.67
C ASP A 35 12.55 14.57 23.65
N ALA A 36 13.79 14.87 23.21
CA ALA A 36 14.06 15.89 22.20
C ALA A 36 13.48 15.49 20.84
N ALA A 37 13.72 14.26 20.38
CA ALA A 37 13.15 13.76 19.13
C ALA A 37 11.62 13.67 19.19
N LEU A 38 11.06 13.16 20.30
CA LEU A 38 9.60 13.12 20.52
C LEU A 38 8.95 14.50 20.42
N LYS A 39 9.58 15.52 21.00
CA LYS A 39 9.13 16.92 20.88
C LYS A 39 9.17 17.41 19.44
N THR A 40 10.23 17.10 18.69
CA THR A 40 10.35 17.45 17.26
C THR A 40 9.24 16.82 16.43
N TYR A 41 8.93 15.53 16.67
CA TYR A 41 7.85 14.83 15.98
C TYR A 41 6.44 15.21 16.48
N GLY A 42 6.32 15.96 17.58
CA GLY A 42 5.03 16.31 18.15
C GLY A 42 4.24 15.12 18.72
N THR A 43 4.93 14.08 19.19
CA THR A 43 4.32 12.87 19.75
C THR A 43 4.89 12.55 21.14
N SER A 44 4.27 11.60 21.83
CA SER A 44 4.76 11.05 23.10
C SER A 44 5.32 9.65 22.91
N ARG A 45 6.13 9.19 23.88
CA ARG A 45 6.86 7.93 23.77
C ARG A 45 5.92 6.74 23.59
N GLU A 46 4.80 6.74 24.31
CA GLU A 46 3.77 5.71 24.27
C GLU A 46 2.93 5.71 22.99
N LEU A 47 3.02 6.77 22.18
CA LEU A 47 2.27 6.95 20.94
C LEU A 47 3.15 6.93 19.71
N PHE A 48 4.46 6.71 19.84
CA PHE A 48 5.38 6.71 18.72
C PHE A 48 5.00 5.61 17.71
N GLY A 49 4.81 6.01 16.44
CA GLY A 49 4.33 5.11 15.38
C GLY A 49 2.82 4.86 15.37
N THR A 50 2.05 5.57 16.19
CA THR A 50 0.57 5.59 16.12
C THR A 50 0.10 6.91 15.52
N THR A 51 -1.05 6.90 14.84
CA THR A 51 -1.72 8.08 14.31
C THR A 51 -2.99 8.39 15.10
N GLU A 52 -3.11 9.63 15.57
CA GLU A 52 -4.32 10.18 16.22
C GLU A 52 -5.23 10.82 15.17
N VAL A 53 -6.40 10.22 14.97
CA VAL A 53 -7.44 10.71 14.05
C VAL A 53 -8.46 11.53 14.84
N MET A 54 -8.60 12.81 14.48
CA MET A 54 -9.55 13.73 15.10
C MET A 54 -10.89 13.72 14.36
N ASN A 55 -11.97 13.43 15.09
CA ASN A 55 -13.34 13.49 14.59
C ASN A 55 -13.92 14.91 14.69
N ALA A 56 -14.95 15.18 13.90
CA ALA A 56 -15.59 16.50 13.84
C ALA A 56 -16.29 16.92 15.16
N ASP A 57 -16.65 15.94 16.00
CA ASP A 57 -17.27 16.16 17.31
C ASP A 57 -16.24 16.44 18.43
N GLY A 58 -14.95 16.48 18.09
CA GLY A 58 -13.84 16.69 19.03
C GLY A 58 -13.35 15.41 19.72
N SER A 59 -13.96 14.25 19.46
CA SER A 59 -13.41 12.96 19.86
C SER A 59 -12.21 12.58 18.98
N SER A 60 -11.42 11.61 19.41
CA SER A 60 -10.34 11.03 18.60
C SER A 60 -10.25 9.52 18.80
N PHE A 61 -9.69 8.85 17.81
CA PHE A 61 -9.26 7.46 17.92
C PHE A 61 -7.83 7.31 17.40
N ARG A 62 -7.23 6.16 17.68
CA ARG A 62 -5.84 5.87 17.29
C ARG A 62 -5.76 4.64 16.42
N VAL A 63 -4.81 4.68 15.50
CA VAL A 63 -4.40 3.54 14.68
C VAL A 63 -2.89 3.35 14.74
N LYS A 64 -2.43 2.11 14.59
CA LYS A 64 -1.02 1.72 14.70
C LYS A 64 -0.38 1.51 13.32
N ASP A 65 -0.47 2.54 12.48
CA ASP A 65 -0.13 2.55 11.04
C ASP A 65 1.37 2.58 10.72
N CYS A 66 2.25 2.70 11.71
CA CYS A 66 3.70 2.54 11.53
C CYS A 66 4.30 1.42 12.39
N GLN A 67 3.47 0.72 13.17
CA GLN A 67 3.90 -0.36 14.08
C GLN A 67 3.71 -1.74 13.44
N TYR A 68 4.36 -2.75 13.98
CA TYR A 68 4.31 -4.11 13.46
C TYR A 68 4.22 -5.14 14.59
N VAL A 69 3.91 -6.38 14.22
CA VAL A 69 3.88 -7.51 15.16
C VAL A 69 5.30 -7.90 15.54
N LEU A 70 5.59 -7.85 16.84
CA LEU A 70 6.86 -8.26 17.43
C LEU A 70 6.86 -9.78 17.66
N ASP A 71 8.02 -10.39 17.92
CA ASP A 71 8.11 -11.86 18.05
C ASP A 71 7.32 -12.43 19.23
N CYS A 72 7.07 -11.62 20.25
CA CYS A 72 6.21 -11.99 21.38
C CYS A 72 4.71 -11.85 21.07
N GLY A 73 4.34 -11.46 19.85
CA GLY A 73 2.96 -11.28 19.39
C GLY A 73 2.33 -9.92 19.72
N SER A 74 2.98 -9.07 20.52
CA SER A 74 2.52 -7.70 20.78
C SER A 74 2.74 -6.78 19.57
N VAL A 75 1.95 -5.73 19.46
CA VAL A 75 2.13 -4.68 18.44
C VAL A 75 3.00 -3.55 18.97
N GLY A 76 4.02 -3.17 18.19
CA GLY A 76 4.89 -2.04 18.52
C GLY A 76 6.12 -1.95 17.64
N MET A 77 7.26 -1.51 18.18
CA MET A 77 8.48 -1.22 17.41
C MET A 77 9.74 -1.53 18.22
N THR A 78 10.73 -2.17 17.60
CA THR A 78 12.09 -2.33 18.15
C THR A 78 12.98 -1.25 17.56
N PHE A 79 13.78 -0.56 18.36
CA PHE A 79 14.65 0.53 17.89
C PHE A 79 16.12 0.12 17.84
N LEU A 80 16.83 0.53 16.79
CA LEU A 80 18.31 0.48 16.71
C LEU A 80 18.89 1.80 16.21
N PRO A 81 19.98 2.30 16.82
CA PRO A 81 20.64 3.52 16.36
C PRO A 81 21.46 3.26 15.09
N VAL A 82 21.40 4.20 14.15
CA VAL A 82 22.26 4.27 12.97
C VAL A 82 23.01 5.60 12.90
N ASN A 83 24.27 5.51 12.47
CA ASN A 83 25.17 6.61 12.19
C ASN A 83 25.92 6.29 10.89
N ASP A 84 25.56 6.98 9.81
CA ASP A 84 26.07 6.74 8.46
C ASP A 84 27.60 6.82 8.33
N THR A 85 28.28 7.52 9.23
CA THR A 85 29.72 7.77 9.15
C THR A 85 30.49 7.37 10.41
N GLY A 86 29.84 6.73 11.39
CA GLY A 86 30.45 6.57 12.70
C GLY A 86 29.89 5.45 13.56
N ALA A 87 30.32 5.49 14.82
CA ALA A 87 29.90 4.53 15.83
C ALA A 87 28.68 5.04 16.61
N ALA A 88 27.96 4.10 17.21
CA ALA A 88 26.93 4.33 18.22
C ALA A 88 27.22 3.43 19.43
N ALA A 89 26.72 3.81 20.60
CA ALA A 89 26.88 2.99 21.81
C ALA A 89 26.05 1.70 21.66
N GLY A 90 26.69 0.54 21.64
CA GLY A 90 26.08 -0.78 21.62
C GLY A 90 25.42 -1.16 22.96
N PRO A 91 24.81 -2.35 23.08
CA PRO A 91 24.11 -2.80 24.29
C PRO A 91 24.96 -2.74 25.57
N ASP A 92 26.22 -3.14 25.49
CA ASP A 92 27.23 -3.08 26.58
C ASP A 92 27.74 -1.67 26.89
N GLY A 93 27.49 -0.70 26.01
CA GLY A 93 27.96 0.68 26.13
C GLY A 93 29.25 0.95 25.37
N GLU A 94 29.83 -0.06 24.73
CA GLU A 94 30.98 0.12 23.85
C GLU A 94 30.55 0.79 22.54
N MET A 95 31.41 1.63 22.00
CA MET A 95 31.16 2.29 20.71
C MET A 95 31.44 1.29 19.58
N VAL A 96 30.40 0.90 18.86
CA VAL A 96 30.50 0.01 17.69
C VAL A 96 30.02 0.75 16.45
N TYR A 97 30.56 0.42 15.27
CA TYR A 97 29.99 0.90 14.01
C TYR A 97 28.51 0.53 13.97
N SER A 98 27.63 1.50 13.80
CA SER A 98 26.20 1.27 13.99
C SER A 98 25.61 0.26 13.01
N SER A 99 26.22 0.12 11.83
CA SER A 99 25.88 -0.92 10.85
C SER A 99 26.02 -2.33 11.41
N VAL A 100 26.96 -2.57 12.33
CA VAL A 100 27.16 -3.88 12.97
C VAL A 100 25.94 -4.28 13.80
N LEU A 101 25.25 -3.32 14.44
CA LEU A 101 24.05 -3.61 15.23
C LEU A 101 22.90 -4.08 14.32
N VAL A 102 22.69 -3.40 13.20
CA VAL A 102 21.66 -3.76 12.22
C VAL A 102 22.01 -5.08 11.54
N ASP A 103 23.26 -5.26 11.14
CA ASP A 103 23.75 -6.49 10.50
C ASP A 103 23.58 -7.69 11.42
N GLN A 104 23.99 -7.57 12.70
CA GLN A 104 23.88 -8.66 13.66
C GLN A 104 22.41 -9.07 13.85
N LEU A 105 21.52 -8.10 14.07
CA LEU A 105 20.09 -8.39 14.19
C LEU A 105 19.56 -9.12 12.95
N LEU A 106 19.86 -8.58 11.76
CA LEU A 106 19.38 -9.13 10.50
C LEU A 106 19.93 -10.54 10.25
N ARG A 107 21.22 -10.78 10.54
CA ARG A 107 21.83 -12.10 10.45
C ARG A 107 21.16 -13.09 11.38
N ASP A 108 20.92 -12.70 12.63
CA ASP A 108 20.23 -13.55 13.61
C ASP A 108 18.78 -13.87 13.18
N ARG A 109 18.05 -12.89 12.64
CA ARG A 109 16.66 -13.07 12.19
C ARG A 109 16.55 -13.91 10.92
N MET A 110 17.53 -13.82 10.04
CA MET A 110 17.56 -14.54 8.76
C MET A 110 18.32 -15.88 8.83
N GLY A 111 19.01 -16.16 9.95
CA GLY A 111 19.86 -17.35 10.08
C GLY A 111 21.12 -17.32 9.21
N LEU A 112 21.68 -16.13 8.98
CA LEU A 112 22.84 -15.92 8.10
C LEU A 112 24.17 -16.09 8.83
N LYS A 113 25.17 -16.62 8.13
CA LYS A 113 26.58 -16.62 8.56
C LYS A 113 27.20 -15.22 8.44
N PRO A 114 28.38 -14.96 9.02
CA PRO A 114 29.04 -13.65 8.96
C PRO A 114 29.30 -13.12 7.54
N GLU A 115 29.60 -14.00 6.59
CA GLU A 115 29.95 -13.68 5.20
C GLU A 115 28.74 -13.65 4.25
N ASP A 116 27.60 -14.18 4.68
CA ASP A 116 26.42 -14.27 3.82
C ASP A 116 25.88 -12.86 3.46
N PRO A 117 25.33 -12.66 2.26
CA PRO A 117 24.79 -11.37 1.86
C PRO A 117 23.51 -11.03 2.61
N ILE A 118 23.33 -9.75 2.95
CA ILE A 118 22.13 -9.21 3.56
C ILE A 118 21.32 -8.49 2.49
N TYR A 119 20.04 -8.80 2.34
CA TYR A 119 19.11 -7.97 1.59
C TYR A 119 17.85 -7.80 2.43
N ALA A 120 17.50 -6.56 2.76
CA ALA A 120 16.29 -6.24 3.49
C ALA A 120 15.64 -5.00 2.87
N LEU A 121 14.32 -5.01 2.67
CA LEU A 121 13.61 -3.81 2.23
C LEU A 121 13.56 -2.80 3.38
N MET A 122 13.51 -1.51 3.08
CA MET A 122 13.31 -0.47 4.08
C MET A 122 12.28 0.55 3.60
N TYR A 123 11.55 1.15 4.54
CA TYR A 123 10.64 2.25 4.25
C TYR A 123 10.70 3.30 5.34
N TYR A 124 10.59 4.56 4.93
CA TYR A 124 10.77 5.73 5.80
C TYR A 124 9.41 6.24 6.25
N ILE A 125 9.24 6.42 7.56
CA ILE A 125 7.99 6.88 8.17
C ILE A 125 8.14 8.35 8.61
N HIS A 126 7.02 9.08 8.62
CA HIS A 126 6.94 10.48 9.05
C HIS A 126 6.07 10.63 10.30
N PRO A 127 6.62 10.43 11.52
CA PRO A 127 5.86 10.53 12.76
C PRO A 127 5.21 11.91 12.98
N GLU A 128 5.76 12.97 12.40
CA GLU A 128 5.20 14.32 12.45
C GLU A 128 3.85 14.47 11.72
N LEU A 129 3.50 13.52 10.83
CA LEU A 129 2.22 13.48 10.13
C LEU A 129 1.14 12.70 10.89
N ASN A 130 1.45 12.17 12.07
CA ASN A 130 0.59 11.23 12.80
C ASN A 130 -0.53 11.88 13.63
N LYS A 131 -0.93 13.11 13.30
CA LYS A 131 -2.04 13.79 13.98
C LYS A 131 -2.79 14.70 13.02
N GLY A 132 -4.10 14.55 12.95
CA GLY A 132 -4.92 15.28 11.99
C GLY A 132 -6.37 14.79 11.95
N SER A 133 -7.21 15.52 11.24
CA SER A 133 -8.51 15.04 10.80
C SER A 133 -8.36 14.19 9.53
N VAL A 134 -9.42 13.45 9.16
CA VAL A 134 -9.46 12.69 7.90
C VAL A 134 -9.22 13.58 6.68
N LEU A 135 -9.73 14.82 6.71
CA LEU A 135 -9.51 15.81 5.65
C LEU A 135 -8.03 16.24 5.57
N ASP A 136 -7.38 16.45 6.71
CA ASP A 136 -5.94 16.79 6.74
C ASP A 136 -5.12 15.63 6.17
N PHE A 137 -5.47 14.39 6.54
CA PHE A 137 -4.78 13.20 6.06
C PHE A 137 -4.95 12.98 4.56
N ALA A 138 -6.16 13.18 4.02
CA ALA A 138 -6.44 13.04 2.59
C ALA A 138 -5.70 14.09 1.73
N ALA A 139 -5.29 15.21 2.33
CA ALA A 139 -4.52 16.27 1.68
C ALA A 139 -2.99 16.13 1.90
N SER A 140 -2.53 15.07 2.55
CA SER A 140 -1.13 14.85 2.92
C SER A 140 -0.61 13.51 2.40
N ASP A 141 0.65 13.18 2.70
CA ASP A 141 1.23 11.87 2.37
C ASP A 141 0.64 10.72 3.19
N LYS A 142 -0.31 10.99 4.12
CA LYS A 142 -1.12 9.95 4.79
C LYS A 142 -2.03 9.16 3.86
N VAL A 143 -2.29 9.63 2.64
CA VAL A 143 -2.86 8.79 1.57
C VAL A 143 -2.01 7.54 1.32
N GLU A 144 -0.71 7.62 1.58
CA GLU A 144 0.26 6.52 1.52
C GLU A 144 0.84 6.22 2.91
N LEU A 145 0.03 6.32 3.96
CA LEU A 145 0.37 6.08 5.38
C LEU A 145 1.44 7.03 5.97
N GLY A 146 1.85 8.06 5.24
CA GLY A 146 2.98 8.91 5.62
C GLY A 146 4.31 8.19 5.41
N ILE A 147 4.34 7.24 4.49
CA ILE A 147 5.54 6.54 4.03
C ILE A 147 5.89 7.11 2.66
N THR A 148 7.00 7.84 2.58
CA THR A 148 7.35 8.62 1.39
C THR A 148 8.40 7.96 0.51
N HIS A 149 9.12 6.96 1.05
CA HIS A 149 10.22 6.34 0.35
C HIS A 149 10.41 4.87 0.72
N MET A 150 10.80 4.06 -0.27
CA MET A 150 11.13 2.65 -0.12
C MET A 150 12.50 2.36 -0.75
N GLY A 151 13.37 1.72 0.03
CA GLY A 151 14.73 1.34 -0.36
C GLY A 151 15.04 -0.10 0.00
N ALA A 152 16.32 -0.48 -0.05
CA ALA A 152 16.80 -1.74 0.53
C ALA A 152 18.18 -1.60 1.18
N TYR A 153 18.47 -2.43 2.18
CA TYR A 153 19.70 -2.46 2.96
C TYR A 153 20.53 -3.68 2.57
N PHE A 154 21.83 -3.47 2.33
CA PHE A 154 22.75 -4.50 1.80
C PHE A 154 23.73 -5.07 2.83
N GLY A 155 23.63 -4.64 4.08
CA GLY A 155 24.66 -4.87 5.09
C GLY A 155 25.75 -3.81 5.06
N GLY A 156 26.59 -3.78 6.09
CA GLY A 156 27.76 -2.89 6.17
C GLY A 156 27.43 -1.40 6.13
N GLY A 157 26.21 -1.00 6.50
CA GLY A 157 25.77 0.40 6.48
C GLY A 157 25.34 0.90 5.09
N ARG A 158 25.34 0.04 4.06
CA ARG A 158 25.01 0.42 2.69
C ARG A 158 23.52 0.28 2.42
N THR A 159 22.90 1.37 1.96
CA THR A 159 21.53 1.36 1.43
C THR A 159 21.52 1.44 -0.11
N THR A 160 20.44 0.97 -0.73
CA THR A 160 20.12 1.17 -2.14
C THR A 160 18.78 1.88 -2.23
N ASN A 161 18.81 3.05 -2.83
CA ASN A 161 17.64 3.88 -3.07
C ASN A 161 17.53 4.10 -4.57
N SER A 162 16.32 4.41 -5.02
CA SER A 162 16.09 4.83 -6.38
C SER A 162 15.49 6.24 -6.28
N PRO A 163 16.13 7.29 -6.87
CA PRO A 163 17.40 7.21 -7.60
C PRO A 163 18.59 6.91 -6.65
N PRO A 164 19.70 6.33 -7.14
CA PRO A 164 20.86 5.92 -6.32
C PRO A 164 21.42 7.02 -5.42
N LEU A 165 21.32 8.28 -5.88
CA LEU A 165 21.85 9.44 -5.18
C LEU A 165 20.87 10.05 -4.17
N TYR A 166 19.63 9.56 -4.08
CA TYR A 166 18.60 10.13 -3.19
C TYR A 166 19.10 10.26 -1.75
N HIS A 167 19.67 9.19 -1.19
CA HIS A 167 20.37 9.21 0.12
C HIS A 167 21.88 8.91 -0.02
N ASN A 168 22.44 8.92 -1.23
CA ASN A 168 23.86 8.57 -1.48
C ASN A 168 24.31 7.24 -0.80
N ARG A 169 23.44 6.23 -0.80
CA ARG A 169 23.66 4.91 -0.16
C ARG A 169 23.76 4.92 1.37
N LEU A 170 23.19 5.93 2.00
CA LEU A 170 23.12 6.12 3.45
C LEU A 170 21.68 5.97 3.97
N TRP A 171 21.52 5.89 5.29
CA TRP A 171 20.22 5.90 5.96
C TRP A 171 19.61 7.30 5.96
N GLY A 172 20.40 8.33 6.26
CA GLY A 172 19.91 9.70 6.33
C GLY A 172 19.58 10.30 4.96
N VAL A 173 18.48 11.06 4.90
CA VAL A 173 18.26 12.02 3.81
C VAL A 173 19.26 13.15 4.00
N LYS A 174 20.17 13.37 3.05
CA LYS A 174 21.01 14.58 3.09
C LYS A 174 20.14 15.79 2.74
N GLY A 175 19.69 16.50 3.77
CA GLY A 175 19.09 17.83 3.63
C GLY A 175 20.14 18.91 3.33
N GLU A 176 19.68 20.16 3.25
CA GLU A 176 20.58 21.32 3.18
C GLU A 176 21.62 21.25 4.29
N VAL A 177 22.84 21.66 3.95
CA VAL A 177 24.02 21.68 4.81
C VAL A 177 23.61 22.12 6.23
N TYR A 178 23.87 21.26 7.23
CA TYR A 178 23.64 21.46 8.67
C TYR A 178 22.32 20.97 9.30
N ASN A 179 21.42 20.30 8.57
CA ASN A 179 20.26 19.60 9.16
C ASN A 179 20.19 18.12 8.70
N ASP A 180 21.02 17.26 9.31
CA ASP A 180 21.06 15.81 9.07
C ASP A 180 19.89 15.07 9.77
N PHE A 181 18.64 15.46 9.51
CA PHE A 181 17.47 14.70 9.99
C PHE A 181 17.17 13.56 9.02
N GLY A 182 17.57 12.33 9.37
CA GLY A 182 17.06 11.13 8.73
C GLY A 182 15.72 10.76 9.34
N TYR A 183 14.69 10.54 8.53
CA TYR A 183 13.42 9.99 9.01
C TYR A 183 13.64 8.56 9.54
N PRO A 184 12.89 8.12 10.57
CA PRO A 184 12.93 6.74 11.03
C PRO A 184 12.61 5.79 9.87
N ALA A 185 13.34 4.68 9.78
CA ALA A 185 13.13 3.68 8.74
C ALA A 185 12.82 2.32 9.34
N ASN A 186 11.71 1.72 8.95
CA ASN A 186 11.41 0.34 9.27
C ASN A 186 12.11 -0.58 8.26
N VAL A 187 12.69 -1.66 8.75
CA VAL A 187 13.43 -2.67 7.97
C VAL A 187 12.63 -3.97 7.92
N MET A 188 12.51 -4.53 6.72
CA MET A 188 11.74 -5.74 6.43
C MET A 188 12.61 -6.84 5.82
N ILE A 189 12.41 -8.06 6.29
CA ILE A 189 12.95 -9.25 5.65
C ILE A 189 11.97 -9.73 4.58
N LEU A 190 12.49 -10.01 3.39
CA LEU A 190 11.78 -10.65 2.28
C LEU A 190 12.31 -12.07 2.12
N SER A 191 11.41 -13.06 2.15
CA SER A 191 11.76 -14.49 2.03
C SER A 191 10.88 -15.19 0.99
N LEU A 192 11.39 -16.28 0.41
CA LEU A 192 10.68 -17.17 -0.52
C LEU A 192 10.66 -18.59 0.07
N ASP A 193 9.49 -19.20 0.11
CA ASP A 193 9.30 -20.52 0.71
C ASP A 193 10.21 -21.59 0.06
N GLY A 194 10.91 -22.34 0.91
CA GLY A 194 11.86 -23.38 0.50
C GLY A 194 13.14 -22.89 -0.17
N VAL A 195 13.49 -21.59 -0.10
CA VAL A 195 14.75 -21.05 -0.62
C VAL A 195 15.65 -20.57 0.51
N ASP A 196 16.93 -20.95 0.47
CA ASP A 196 17.94 -20.49 1.41
C ASP A 196 18.06 -18.95 1.38
N GLN A 197 18.04 -18.31 2.55
CA GLN A 197 17.97 -16.86 2.63
C GLN A 197 19.26 -16.18 2.15
N ALA A 198 20.44 -16.78 2.34
CA ALA A 198 21.69 -16.23 1.84
C ALA A 198 21.72 -16.25 0.31
N LEU A 199 21.28 -17.37 -0.29
CA LEU A 199 21.13 -17.50 -1.74
C LEU A 199 20.13 -16.49 -2.31
N LEU A 200 18.97 -16.32 -1.66
CA LEU A 200 17.96 -15.36 -2.10
C LEU A 200 18.46 -13.92 -1.99
N ASN A 201 19.10 -13.55 -0.87
CA ASN A 201 19.67 -12.22 -0.66
C ASN A 201 20.71 -11.89 -1.74
N LYS A 202 21.56 -12.86 -2.09
CA LYS A 202 22.51 -12.71 -3.20
C LYS A 202 21.80 -12.38 -4.51
N ASN A 203 20.73 -13.12 -4.84
CA ASN A 203 19.97 -12.90 -6.07
C ASN A 203 19.29 -11.53 -6.10
N LEU A 204 18.71 -11.11 -4.97
CA LEU A 204 18.06 -9.81 -4.82
C LEU A 204 19.07 -8.66 -4.92
N GLN A 205 20.26 -8.79 -4.31
CA GLN A 205 21.33 -7.80 -4.47
C GLN A 205 21.79 -7.66 -5.93
N LEU A 206 21.98 -8.78 -6.64
CA LEU A 206 22.34 -8.77 -8.07
C LEU A 206 21.27 -8.04 -8.90
N THR A 207 20.00 -8.42 -8.70
CA THR A 207 18.85 -7.82 -9.39
C THR A 207 18.75 -6.32 -9.13
N ASP A 208 18.83 -5.91 -7.87
CA ASP A 208 18.71 -4.52 -7.44
C ASP A 208 19.87 -3.68 -7.98
N ASN A 209 21.12 -4.16 -7.90
CA ASN A 209 22.27 -3.45 -8.46
C ASN A 209 22.13 -3.23 -9.98
N VAL A 210 21.68 -4.24 -10.72
CA VAL A 210 21.48 -4.17 -12.18
C VAL A 210 20.39 -3.19 -12.56
N LEU A 211 19.22 -3.29 -11.91
CA LEU A 211 18.09 -2.41 -12.21
C LEU A 211 18.35 -0.97 -11.76
N ASN A 212 19.05 -0.77 -10.65
CA ASN A 212 19.31 0.57 -10.13
C ASN A 212 20.41 1.31 -10.92
N TYR A 213 21.23 0.59 -11.70
CA TYR A 213 22.19 1.19 -12.61
C TYR A 213 21.51 1.94 -13.75
N GLY A 214 21.69 3.26 -13.78
CA GLY A 214 21.09 4.14 -14.80
C GLY A 214 19.58 4.33 -14.64
N VAL A 215 19.01 4.02 -13.47
CA VAL A 215 17.56 4.16 -13.23
C VAL A 215 17.06 5.55 -13.64
N ARG A 216 15.92 5.58 -14.32
CA ARG A 216 15.26 6.81 -14.76
C ARG A 216 14.05 7.07 -13.88
N PHE A 217 13.95 8.30 -13.38
CA PHE A 217 12.92 8.72 -12.46
C PHE A 217 11.84 9.54 -13.17
N PRO A 218 10.55 9.28 -12.91
CA PRO A 218 9.47 10.10 -13.45
C PRO A 218 9.56 11.53 -12.86
N PRO A 219 9.23 12.58 -13.64
CA PRO A 219 9.20 13.96 -13.13
C PRO A 219 8.22 14.16 -11.98
N ASP A 220 7.09 13.47 -12.04
CA ASP A 220 6.10 13.39 -10.97
C ASP A 220 5.76 11.92 -10.73
N TYR A 221 6.10 11.41 -9.55
CA TYR A 221 5.83 10.02 -9.20
C TYR A 221 4.34 9.75 -9.01
N LYS A 222 3.54 10.77 -8.64
CA LYS A 222 2.08 10.62 -8.45
C LYS A 222 1.36 10.39 -9.78
N SER A 223 1.97 10.70 -10.93
CA SER A 223 1.45 10.38 -12.27
C SER A 223 2.22 9.25 -12.97
N SER A 224 3.14 8.57 -12.28
CA SER A 224 3.95 7.49 -12.87
C SER A 224 3.10 6.25 -13.18
N LYS A 225 3.23 5.75 -14.41
CA LYS A 225 2.60 4.50 -14.87
C LYS A 225 3.49 3.33 -14.52
N PHE A 226 3.09 2.50 -13.56
CA PHE A 226 3.83 1.28 -13.25
C PHE A 226 3.50 0.17 -14.28
N ARG A 227 4.17 0.21 -15.44
CA ARG A 227 3.99 -0.76 -16.53
C ARG A 227 4.41 -2.20 -16.19
N PRO A 228 5.49 -2.49 -15.44
CA PRO A 228 5.90 -3.87 -15.16
C PRO A 228 5.12 -4.48 -13.99
N ALA A 229 3.78 -4.36 -14.06
CA ALA A 229 2.81 -4.80 -13.06
C ALA A 229 2.63 -6.33 -13.00
N ASN A 230 3.02 -7.05 -14.05
CA ASN A 230 2.92 -8.50 -14.16
C ASN A 230 4.28 -9.11 -14.51
N ILE A 231 4.43 -10.43 -14.31
CA ILE A 231 5.70 -11.12 -14.49
C ILE A 231 6.22 -11.08 -15.94
N ASN A 232 5.34 -11.19 -16.95
CA ASN A 232 5.74 -11.14 -18.36
C ASN A 232 6.41 -9.80 -18.71
N THR A 233 5.80 -8.69 -18.27
CA THR A 233 6.33 -7.34 -18.50
C THR A 233 7.54 -7.05 -17.62
N ALA A 234 7.60 -7.55 -16.39
CA ALA A 234 8.77 -7.40 -15.51
C ALA A 234 10.02 -8.09 -16.09
N LEU A 235 9.89 -9.31 -16.61
CA LEU A 235 10.98 -10.04 -17.24
C LEU A 235 11.39 -9.45 -18.60
N MET A 236 10.44 -8.89 -19.36
CA MET A 236 10.72 -8.08 -20.55
C MET A 236 11.54 -6.85 -20.16
N PHE A 237 11.08 -6.10 -19.16
CA PHE A 237 11.77 -4.90 -18.69
C PHE A 237 13.21 -5.23 -18.29
N TYR A 238 13.43 -6.30 -17.53
CA TYR A 238 14.77 -6.70 -17.10
C TYR A 238 15.71 -6.99 -18.28
N ARG A 239 15.26 -7.79 -19.25
CA ARG A 239 16.02 -8.08 -20.48
C ARG A 239 16.34 -6.81 -21.25
N ASP A 240 15.33 -5.97 -21.45
CA ASP A 240 15.44 -4.76 -22.26
C ASP A 240 16.28 -3.69 -21.55
N TRP A 241 16.33 -3.71 -20.22
CA TRP A 241 17.17 -2.83 -19.42
C TRP A 241 18.65 -3.15 -19.57
N VAL A 242 19.00 -4.44 -19.41
CA VAL A 242 20.36 -4.96 -19.52
C VAL A 242 20.88 -4.86 -20.96
N THR A 243 19.99 -5.02 -21.96
CA THR A 243 20.33 -4.83 -23.39
C THR A 243 20.23 -3.38 -23.85
N GLU A 244 20.06 -2.44 -22.92
CA GLU A 244 20.04 -0.99 -23.15
C GLU A 244 19.03 -0.51 -24.21
N GLN A 245 17.84 -1.11 -24.25
CA GLN A 245 16.79 -0.70 -25.18
C GLN A 245 16.40 0.77 -24.97
N HIS A 246 16.44 1.54 -26.07
CA HIS A 246 16.29 3.01 -26.05
C HIS A 246 14.99 3.47 -25.38
N TYR A 247 13.89 2.76 -25.57
CA TYR A 247 12.58 3.19 -25.05
C TYR A 247 12.57 3.29 -23.52
N LEU A 248 13.29 2.42 -22.80
CA LEU A 248 13.43 2.49 -21.33
C LEU A 248 14.26 3.70 -20.85
N ARG A 249 14.94 4.40 -21.77
CA ARG A 249 15.75 5.59 -21.48
C ARG A 249 15.11 6.89 -21.98
N SER A 250 14.10 6.81 -22.84
CA SER A 250 13.49 7.96 -23.50
C SER A 250 12.00 8.14 -23.24
N ASP A 251 11.27 7.05 -22.92
CA ASP A 251 9.84 7.09 -22.65
C ASP A 251 9.59 7.12 -21.14
N VAL A 252 9.13 8.27 -20.65
CA VAL A 252 8.82 8.52 -19.23
C VAL A 252 7.79 7.54 -18.67
N SER A 253 6.92 6.95 -19.51
CA SER A 253 5.92 6.01 -19.03
C SER A 253 6.50 4.67 -18.55
N TRP A 254 7.79 4.42 -18.79
CA TRP A 254 8.53 3.27 -18.27
C TRP A 254 9.39 3.59 -17.04
N TYR A 255 9.46 4.86 -16.64
CA TYR A 255 10.28 5.27 -15.51
C TYR A 255 9.64 4.79 -14.20
N THR A 256 10.48 4.32 -13.29
CA THR A 256 10.04 3.78 -12.00
C THR A 256 10.48 4.72 -10.88
N TYR A 257 9.58 4.99 -9.94
CA TYR A 257 9.93 5.66 -8.67
C TYR A 257 10.35 4.62 -7.62
N CYS A 258 10.75 5.06 -6.42
CA CYS A 258 11.39 4.22 -5.42
C CYS A 258 10.68 2.88 -5.14
N ALA A 259 9.40 2.91 -4.79
CA ALA A 259 8.62 1.74 -4.43
C ALA A 259 8.21 0.88 -5.64
N ALA A 260 7.89 1.51 -6.77
CA ALA A 260 7.75 0.83 -8.07
C ALA A 260 9.02 0.05 -8.43
N HIS A 261 10.18 0.67 -8.22
CA HIS A 261 11.47 0.09 -8.53
C HIS A 261 11.78 -1.11 -7.63
N LYS A 262 11.56 -1.00 -6.32
CA LYS A 262 11.75 -2.14 -5.40
C LYS A 262 10.73 -3.25 -5.63
N THR A 263 9.53 -2.93 -6.08
CA THR A 263 8.55 -3.93 -6.54
C THR A 263 9.06 -4.66 -7.79
N LEU A 264 9.61 -3.95 -8.78
CA LEU A 264 10.23 -4.57 -9.95
C LEU A 264 11.42 -5.46 -9.58
N VAL A 265 12.27 -5.01 -8.64
CA VAL A 265 13.39 -5.82 -8.11
C VAL A 265 12.87 -7.12 -7.49
N ALA A 266 11.81 -7.05 -6.67
CA ALA A 266 11.21 -8.25 -6.09
C ALA A 266 10.58 -9.16 -7.16
N ASN A 267 9.86 -8.59 -8.14
CA ASN A 267 9.26 -9.33 -9.25
C ASN A 267 10.32 -10.14 -10.02
N VAL A 268 11.48 -9.55 -10.33
CA VAL A 268 12.56 -10.23 -11.04
C VAL A 268 13.34 -11.16 -10.11
N GLY A 269 13.77 -10.67 -8.95
CA GLY A 269 14.67 -11.38 -8.04
C GLY A 269 14.07 -12.64 -7.40
N LEU A 270 12.75 -12.77 -7.38
CA LEU A 270 12.07 -13.99 -6.93
C LEU A 270 11.76 -14.98 -8.08
N ASN A 271 11.94 -14.56 -9.34
CA ASN A 271 11.52 -15.33 -10.51
C ASN A 271 12.65 -15.67 -11.49
N LEU A 272 13.79 -14.98 -11.42
CA LEU A 272 14.96 -15.22 -12.27
C LEU A 272 16.19 -15.53 -11.40
N PRO A 273 16.49 -16.82 -11.15
CA PRO A 273 17.81 -17.22 -10.69
C PRO A 273 18.85 -16.83 -11.75
N HIS A 274 19.94 -16.18 -11.33
CA HIS A 274 20.99 -15.74 -12.26
C HIS A 274 21.95 -16.89 -12.62
N ASN A 275 21.51 -17.78 -13.50
CA ASN A 275 22.32 -18.83 -14.11
C ASN A 275 21.87 -19.11 -15.55
N LEU A 276 22.72 -19.76 -16.34
CA LEU A 276 22.46 -20.02 -17.76
C LEU A 276 21.17 -20.84 -17.99
N ASN A 277 20.90 -21.84 -17.14
CA ASN A 277 19.75 -22.72 -17.31
C ASN A 277 18.43 -21.97 -17.09
N ALA A 278 18.35 -21.13 -16.06
CA ALA A 278 17.18 -20.30 -15.79
C ALA A 278 16.91 -19.30 -16.92
N PHE A 279 17.96 -18.68 -17.46
CA PHE A 279 17.83 -17.78 -18.62
C PHE A 279 17.28 -18.53 -19.85
N LYS A 280 17.82 -19.72 -20.14
CA LYS A 280 17.31 -20.58 -21.23
C LYS A 280 15.87 -21.04 -21.00
N GLU A 281 15.50 -21.39 -19.78
CA GLU A 281 14.15 -21.83 -19.44
C GLU A 281 13.14 -20.70 -19.68
N ILE A 282 13.44 -19.47 -19.25
CA ILE A 282 12.50 -18.34 -19.29
C ILE A 282 12.45 -17.67 -20.67
N TYR A 283 13.61 -17.41 -21.27
CA TYR A 283 13.70 -16.67 -22.53
C TYR A 283 13.76 -17.60 -23.77
N GLY A 284 13.92 -18.91 -23.56
CA GLY A 284 14.13 -19.89 -24.61
C GLY A 284 15.61 -20.22 -24.85
N GLU A 285 15.87 -21.37 -25.46
CA GLU A 285 17.22 -21.95 -25.54
C GLU A 285 18.29 -21.01 -26.13
N GLN A 286 17.97 -20.36 -27.27
CA GLN A 286 18.91 -19.47 -27.95
C GLN A 286 18.90 -18.07 -27.34
N GLU A 287 17.74 -17.42 -27.23
CA GLU A 287 17.62 -16.06 -26.68
C GLU A 287 18.14 -15.98 -25.25
N GLY A 288 17.84 -16.98 -24.40
CA GLY A 288 18.33 -17.05 -23.04
C GLY A 288 19.85 -17.23 -22.94
N ALA A 289 20.44 -18.04 -23.81
CA ALA A 289 21.90 -18.19 -23.85
C ALA A 289 22.61 -16.89 -24.27
N ASP A 290 22.09 -16.23 -25.30
CA ASP A 290 22.61 -14.94 -25.78
C ASP A 290 22.42 -13.86 -24.71
N PHE A 291 21.25 -13.82 -24.06
CA PHE A 291 20.96 -12.87 -23.01
C PHE A 291 21.86 -13.09 -21.78
N PHE A 292 22.13 -14.33 -21.37
CA PHE A 292 23.04 -14.61 -20.26
C PHE A 292 24.48 -14.11 -20.54
N LYS A 293 24.93 -14.22 -21.79
CA LYS A 293 26.22 -13.66 -22.22
C LYS A 293 26.24 -12.13 -22.12
N VAL A 294 25.19 -11.47 -22.60
CA VAL A 294 25.04 -10.01 -22.50
C VAL A 294 24.97 -9.55 -21.03
N PHE A 295 24.21 -10.26 -20.20
CA PHE A 295 24.16 -10.00 -18.76
C PHE A 295 25.54 -10.13 -18.10
N SER A 296 26.30 -11.19 -18.41
CA SER A 296 27.63 -11.41 -17.84
C SER A 296 28.61 -10.30 -18.24
N GLN A 297 28.52 -9.82 -19.48
CA GLN A 297 29.30 -8.68 -19.96
C GLN A 297 28.87 -7.37 -19.27
N PHE A 298 27.57 -7.10 -19.18
CA PHE A 298 27.03 -5.95 -18.46
C PHE A 298 27.50 -5.93 -17.00
N HIS A 299 27.48 -7.08 -16.31
CA HIS A 299 27.97 -7.20 -14.94
C HIS A 299 29.43 -6.75 -14.82
N PHE A 300 30.30 -7.20 -15.72
CA PHE A 300 31.69 -6.78 -15.76
C PHE A 300 31.83 -5.27 -16.05
N GLU A 301 31.13 -4.75 -17.04
CA GLU A 301 31.20 -3.34 -17.44
C GLU A 301 30.74 -2.40 -16.33
N VAL A 302 29.73 -2.79 -15.56
CA VAL A 302 29.13 -1.95 -14.51
C VAL A 302 29.80 -2.12 -13.16
N PHE A 303 30.17 -3.35 -12.77
CA PHE A 303 30.68 -3.64 -11.43
C PHE A 303 32.20 -3.90 -11.40
N GLY A 304 32.84 -4.01 -12.56
CA GLY A 304 34.29 -4.25 -12.66
C GLY A 304 34.73 -5.67 -12.30
N GLU A 305 33.78 -6.60 -12.21
CA GLU A 305 34.01 -8.00 -11.82
C GLU A 305 33.36 -8.97 -12.81
N GLU A 306 34.09 -10.03 -13.19
CA GLU A 306 33.55 -11.06 -14.09
C GLU A 306 32.44 -11.87 -13.41
N PHE A 307 31.33 -12.09 -14.12
CA PHE A 307 30.25 -12.94 -13.63
C PHE A 307 30.60 -14.43 -13.78
N THR A 308 31.12 -15.02 -12.71
CA THR A 308 31.56 -16.43 -12.64
C THR A 308 30.51 -17.35 -11.98
N GLU A 309 30.77 -18.66 -11.92
CA GLU A 309 29.92 -19.62 -11.17
C GLU A 309 29.71 -19.23 -9.71
N ALA A 310 30.71 -18.58 -9.08
CA ALA A 310 30.61 -18.10 -7.71
C ALA A 310 29.54 -17.01 -7.54
N HIS A 311 29.12 -16.33 -8.61
CA HIS A 311 28.06 -15.33 -8.61
C HIS A 311 26.69 -15.91 -8.93
N GLN A 312 26.65 -17.07 -9.60
CA GLN A 312 25.40 -17.68 -9.99
C GLN A 312 24.52 -18.04 -8.79
N THR A 313 23.22 -18.07 -9.03
CA THR A 313 22.23 -18.51 -8.05
C THR A 313 21.34 -19.55 -8.70
N ASP A 314 20.98 -20.59 -7.97
CA ASP A 314 20.11 -21.66 -8.47
C ASP A 314 19.10 -22.07 -7.41
N PHE A 315 17.84 -21.73 -7.65
CA PHE A 315 16.71 -22.06 -6.78
C PHE A 315 15.45 -22.18 -7.63
N GLU A 316 14.43 -22.84 -7.10
CA GLU A 316 13.14 -22.91 -7.78
C GLU A 316 12.42 -21.55 -7.71
N PRO A 317 12.16 -20.87 -8.84
CA PRO A 317 11.56 -19.54 -8.85
C PRO A 317 10.08 -19.55 -8.45
N LEU A 318 9.57 -18.39 -8.01
CA LEU A 318 8.20 -18.24 -7.54
C LEU A 318 7.15 -18.72 -8.55
N TRP A 319 7.26 -18.34 -9.83
CA TRP A 319 6.32 -18.79 -10.86
C TRP A 319 6.23 -20.32 -10.95
N LYS A 320 7.36 -21.02 -10.79
CA LYS A 320 7.44 -22.48 -10.87
C LYS A 320 6.84 -23.13 -9.64
N LYS A 321 7.08 -22.55 -8.45
CA LYS A 321 6.42 -22.96 -7.20
C LYS A 321 4.89 -22.79 -7.25
N GLN A 322 4.39 -21.81 -8.01
CA GLN A 322 2.96 -21.65 -8.28
C GLN A 322 2.41 -22.60 -9.36
N GLY A 323 3.25 -23.45 -9.95
CA GLY A 323 2.85 -24.38 -11.00
C GLY A 323 2.66 -23.72 -12.37
N LEU A 324 3.16 -22.51 -12.59
CA LEU A 324 3.18 -21.89 -13.91
C LEU A 324 4.23 -22.56 -14.80
N THR A 325 4.04 -22.45 -16.11
CA THR A 325 4.97 -22.96 -17.12
C THR A 325 5.78 -21.82 -17.75
N PRO A 326 6.97 -22.11 -18.32
CA PRO A 326 7.74 -21.10 -19.05
C PRO A 326 6.95 -20.41 -20.17
N ALA A 327 6.04 -21.13 -20.84
CA ALA A 327 5.19 -20.57 -21.89
C ALA A 327 4.21 -19.50 -21.35
N GLN A 328 3.72 -19.65 -20.12
CA GLN A 328 2.79 -18.68 -19.51
C GLN A 328 3.49 -17.41 -19.06
N ILE A 329 4.73 -17.53 -18.55
CA ILE A 329 5.52 -16.38 -18.08
C ILE A 329 6.40 -15.76 -19.16
N LYS A 330 6.25 -16.21 -20.42
CA LYS A 330 7.09 -15.78 -21.53
C LYS A 330 7.19 -14.25 -21.57
N PRO A 331 8.42 -13.69 -21.56
CA PRO A 331 8.62 -12.25 -21.68
C PRO A 331 8.12 -11.74 -23.04
N PHE A 332 7.52 -10.56 -23.03
CA PHE A 332 7.09 -9.89 -24.26
C PHE A 332 8.27 -9.37 -25.10
N THR A 333 8.07 -9.24 -26.41
CA THR A 333 8.76 -8.20 -27.19
C THR A 333 8.02 -6.87 -27.04
N LEU A 334 8.66 -5.73 -27.34
CA LEU A 334 8.00 -4.43 -27.28
C LEU A 334 6.75 -4.36 -28.17
N GLU A 335 6.79 -4.97 -29.36
CA GLU A 335 5.63 -5.04 -30.27
C GLU A 335 4.49 -5.86 -29.64
N GLN A 336 4.79 -7.01 -29.04
CA GLN A 336 3.78 -7.84 -28.40
C GLN A 336 3.16 -7.15 -27.18
N TYR A 337 3.99 -6.49 -26.36
CA TYR A 337 3.50 -5.69 -25.23
C TYR A 337 2.57 -4.59 -25.72
N THR A 338 2.99 -3.82 -26.74
CA THR A 338 2.19 -2.72 -27.30
C THR A 338 0.86 -3.23 -27.87
N ALA A 339 0.84 -4.37 -28.55
CA ALA A 339 -0.38 -4.97 -29.07
C ALA A 339 -1.33 -5.41 -27.95
N TRP A 340 -0.81 -6.04 -26.90
CA TRP A 340 -1.57 -6.45 -25.72
C TRP A 340 -2.12 -5.25 -24.94
N ASP A 341 -1.27 -4.24 -24.67
CA ASP A 341 -1.63 -3.01 -23.93
C ASP A 341 -2.74 -2.26 -24.70
N ASN A 342 -2.62 -2.10 -26.02
CA ASN A 342 -3.67 -1.50 -26.84
C ASN A 342 -4.99 -2.30 -26.80
N ALA A 343 -4.92 -3.64 -26.79
CA ALA A 343 -6.12 -4.48 -26.68
C ALA A 343 -6.80 -4.35 -25.31
N LEU A 344 -6.01 -4.22 -24.23
CA LEU A 344 -6.49 -3.95 -22.89
C LEU A 344 -7.19 -2.57 -22.83
N MET A 345 -6.50 -1.50 -23.23
CA MET A 345 -7.00 -0.12 -23.16
C MET A 345 -8.24 0.11 -24.03
N SER A 346 -8.37 -0.61 -25.15
CA SER A 346 -9.54 -0.55 -26.04
C SER A 346 -10.70 -1.46 -25.63
N GLY A 347 -10.55 -2.26 -24.56
CA GLY A 347 -11.57 -3.21 -24.12
C GLY A 347 -11.79 -4.37 -25.10
N THR A 348 -10.77 -4.73 -25.89
CA THR A 348 -10.86 -5.78 -26.94
C THR A 348 -10.10 -7.07 -26.56
N LEU A 349 -9.65 -7.17 -25.31
CA LEU A 349 -8.82 -8.29 -24.82
C LEU A 349 -9.48 -9.67 -24.97
N ASP A 350 -10.81 -9.76 -24.93
CA ASP A 350 -11.56 -11.00 -25.15
C ASP A 350 -11.35 -11.57 -26.57
N SER A 351 -11.23 -10.68 -27.55
CA SER A 351 -11.01 -11.03 -28.96
C SER A 351 -9.53 -11.07 -29.36
N PHE A 352 -8.63 -10.64 -28.47
CA PHE A 352 -7.20 -10.61 -28.73
C PHE A 352 -6.59 -12.01 -28.74
N THR A 353 -5.86 -12.35 -29.81
CA THR A 353 -5.27 -13.68 -30.04
C THR A 353 -3.76 -13.74 -29.80
N GLY A 354 -3.12 -12.59 -29.55
CA GLY A 354 -1.69 -12.52 -29.23
C GLY A 354 -1.37 -13.02 -27.83
N LEU A 355 -0.08 -12.92 -27.46
CA LEU A 355 0.38 -13.25 -26.12
C LEU A 355 -0.29 -12.33 -25.10
N LYS A 356 -0.94 -12.89 -24.08
CA LYS A 356 -1.58 -12.14 -22.99
C LYS A 356 -0.68 -12.18 -21.76
N ALA A 357 -0.60 -11.06 -21.06
CA ALA A 357 0.05 -11.04 -19.76
C ALA A 357 -0.73 -11.91 -18.77
N LEU A 358 -0.02 -12.49 -17.80
CA LEU A 358 -0.65 -13.03 -16.61
C LEU A 358 -1.25 -11.90 -15.76
N ALA A 359 -2.21 -12.26 -14.91
CA ALA A 359 -2.76 -11.34 -13.93
C ALA A 359 -1.65 -10.80 -13.00
N PRO A 360 -1.77 -9.56 -12.48
CA PRO A 360 -0.71 -8.93 -11.69
C PRO A 360 -0.33 -9.66 -10.39
N ASP A 361 -1.15 -10.58 -9.90
CA ASP A 361 -0.95 -11.42 -8.71
C ASP A 361 -0.37 -12.82 -9.01
N MET A 362 -0.16 -13.13 -10.30
CA MET A 362 0.35 -14.43 -10.76
C MET A 362 1.82 -14.33 -11.18
N GLY A 363 2.69 -15.13 -10.57
CA GLY A 363 4.14 -15.10 -10.80
C GLY A 363 4.82 -13.87 -10.20
N THR A 364 4.15 -13.12 -9.34
CA THR A 364 4.67 -11.93 -8.64
C THR A 364 4.56 -12.13 -7.12
N PRO A 365 5.42 -11.50 -6.32
CA PRO A 365 5.31 -11.53 -4.87
C PRO A 365 4.09 -10.78 -4.35
N TRP A 366 3.64 -9.75 -5.06
CA TRP A 366 2.39 -9.04 -4.80
C TRP A 366 1.94 -8.30 -6.06
N ALA A 367 0.64 -8.02 -6.15
CA ALA A 367 0.10 -7.15 -7.16
C ALA A 367 0.37 -5.68 -6.80
N PRO A 368 0.56 -4.78 -7.78
CA PRO A 368 0.42 -3.36 -7.53
C PRO A 368 -1.05 -3.03 -7.17
N GLN A 369 -1.22 -1.96 -6.39
CA GLN A 369 -2.52 -1.45 -6.01
C GLN A 369 -3.26 -0.79 -7.17
N MET A 370 -4.58 -0.76 -7.09
CA MET A 370 -5.44 0.07 -7.93
C MET A 370 -6.02 1.23 -7.12
N THR A 371 -6.62 2.21 -7.78
CA THR A 371 -7.26 3.36 -7.11
C THR A 371 -8.26 2.91 -6.03
N ALA A 372 -9.02 1.85 -6.30
CA ALA A 372 -9.96 1.28 -5.35
C ALA A 372 -9.27 0.74 -4.08
N ASP A 373 -8.08 0.15 -4.22
CA ASP A 373 -7.30 -0.33 -3.07
C ASP A 373 -6.79 0.82 -2.23
N VAL A 374 -6.24 1.87 -2.85
CA VAL A 374 -5.74 3.06 -2.14
C VAL A 374 -6.86 3.72 -1.32
N ILE A 375 -8.06 3.86 -1.91
CA ILE A 375 -9.22 4.43 -1.20
C ILE A 375 -9.67 3.50 -0.08
N TYR A 376 -9.75 2.18 -0.34
CA TYR A 376 -10.12 1.19 0.67
C TYR A 376 -9.17 1.22 1.87
N ASP A 377 -7.87 1.23 1.63
CA ASP A 377 -6.84 1.23 2.66
C ASP A 377 -6.90 2.50 3.50
N PHE A 378 -7.01 3.67 2.84
CA PHE A 378 -7.16 4.94 3.54
C PHE A 378 -8.41 4.97 4.41
N VAL A 379 -9.54 4.48 3.89
CA VAL A 379 -10.80 4.39 4.66
C VAL A 379 -10.64 3.44 5.84
N GLN A 380 -10.06 2.26 5.64
CA GLN A 380 -9.85 1.29 6.72
C GLN A 380 -8.96 1.85 7.84
N LEU A 381 -8.00 2.72 7.51
CA LEU A 381 -7.11 3.34 8.50
C LEU A 381 -7.76 4.54 9.21
N TYR A 382 -8.24 5.51 8.45
CA TYR A 382 -8.53 6.85 9.00
C TYR A 382 -10.00 7.22 8.98
N ALA A 383 -10.82 6.50 8.23
CA ALA A 383 -12.26 6.75 8.13
C ALA A 383 -13.07 5.47 8.38
N ASP A 384 -12.55 4.57 9.23
CA ASP A 384 -13.14 3.26 9.44
C ASP A 384 -14.58 3.39 9.98
N PHE A 385 -15.45 2.52 9.49
CA PHE A 385 -16.86 2.54 9.85
C PHE A 385 -17.09 2.42 11.36
N VAL A 386 -16.29 1.61 12.07
CA VAL A 386 -16.48 1.35 13.50
C VAL A 386 -15.98 2.51 14.35
N ASP A 387 -14.87 3.15 13.95
CA ASP A 387 -14.21 4.17 14.76
C ASP A 387 -14.59 5.61 14.37
N ALA A 388 -14.68 5.90 13.07
CA ALA A 388 -15.03 7.22 12.54
C ALA A 388 -16.53 7.34 12.21
N GLY A 389 -17.20 6.21 11.99
CA GLY A 389 -18.63 6.16 11.65
C GLY A 389 -18.93 6.20 10.16
N ALA A 390 -20.13 5.72 9.79
CA ALA A 390 -20.55 5.57 8.40
C ALA A 390 -20.60 6.89 7.61
N ILE A 391 -20.90 8.00 8.27
CA ILE A 391 -20.98 9.33 7.63
C ILE A 391 -19.59 9.80 7.21
N ALA A 392 -18.61 9.74 8.12
CA ALA A 392 -17.22 10.11 7.83
C ALA A 392 -16.61 9.21 6.75
N MET A 393 -16.85 7.90 6.84
CA MET A 393 -16.47 6.92 5.83
C MET A 393 -17.05 7.30 4.45
N SER A 394 -18.36 7.58 4.38
CA SER A 394 -19.05 7.92 3.12
C SER A 394 -18.55 9.23 2.52
N ALA A 395 -18.36 10.26 3.35
CA ALA A 395 -17.80 11.54 2.94
C ALA A 395 -16.39 11.39 2.38
N THR A 396 -15.57 10.54 3.01
CA THR A 396 -14.21 10.22 2.54
C THR A 396 -14.23 9.55 1.17
N VAL A 397 -15.07 8.53 0.99
CA VAL A 397 -15.24 7.86 -0.30
C VAL A 397 -15.64 8.85 -1.39
N PHE A 398 -16.57 9.78 -1.14
CA PHE A 398 -16.88 10.80 -2.15
C PHE A 398 -15.79 11.86 -2.32
N GLY A 399 -15.05 12.19 -1.26
CA GLY A 399 -13.94 13.13 -1.29
C GLY A 399 -12.79 12.69 -2.23
N PHE A 400 -12.59 11.38 -2.39
CA PHE A 400 -11.61 10.83 -3.33
C PHE A 400 -12.02 10.92 -4.81
N ALA A 401 -13.26 11.34 -5.13
CA ALA A 401 -13.72 11.38 -6.52
C ALA A 401 -12.82 12.24 -7.41
N ALA A 402 -12.51 13.47 -6.99
CA ALA A 402 -11.69 14.39 -7.78
C ALA A 402 -10.26 13.86 -8.03
N PRO A 403 -9.47 13.46 -7.01
CA PRO A 403 -8.14 12.93 -7.24
C PRO A 403 -8.15 11.59 -8.00
N ALA A 404 -9.14 10.72 -7.77
CA ALA A 404 -9.29 9.47 -8.53
C ALA A 404 -9.53 9.73 -10.02
N ILE A 405 -10.48 10.61 -10.35
CA ILE A 405 -10.79 11.00 -11.73
C ILE A 405 -9.57 11.65 -12.40
N GLN A 406 -8.92 12.60 -11.72
CA GLN A 406 -7.75 13.29 -12.25
C GLN A 406 -6.62 12.31 -12.59
N ARG A 407 -6.39 11.31 -11.74
CA ARG A 407 -5.25 10.39 -11.87
C ARG A 407 -5.51 9.24 -12.85
N THR A 408 -6.75 8.78 -12.93
CA THR A 408 -7.12 7.63 -13.78
C THR A 408 -7.73 8.04 -15.10
N GLY A 409 -8.23 9.26 -15.25
CA GLY A 409 -8.98 9.68 -16.43
C GLY A 409 -10.38 9.06 -16.55
N ILE A 410 -10.85 8.27 -15.58
CA ILE A 410 -12.23 7.76 -15.59
C ILE A 410 -13.23 8.91 -15.45
N SER A 411 -14.41 8.74 -16.00
CA SER A 411 -15.49 9.72 -15.84
C SER A 411 -16.02 9.74 -14.41
N LYS A 412 -16.60 10.89 -14.01
CA LYS A 412 -17.34 11.01 -12.75
C LYS A 412 -18.45 9.96 -12.60
N ILE A 413 -19.06 9.57 -13.71
CA ILE A 413 -20.11 8.55 -13.76
C ILE A 413 -19.54 7.19 -13.38
N GLU A 414 -18.42 6.79 -13.98
CA GLU A 414 -17.75 5.52 -13.68
C GLU A 414 -17.32 5.46 -12.21
N TYR A 415 -16.78 6.56 -11.67
CA TYR A 415 -16.46 6.64 -10.24
C TYR A 415 -17.69 6.40 -9.36
N LEU A 416 -18.79 7.12 -9.63
CA LEU A 416 -20.01 7.00 -8.84
C LEU A 416 -20.65 5.61 -8.94
N PHE A 417 -20.49 4.91 -10.07
CA PHE A 417 -20.95 3.53 -10.21
C PHE A 417 -20.26 2.58 -9.24
N GLY A 418 -18.94 2.73 -9.04
CA GLY A 418 -18.22 1.94 -8.05
C GLY A 418 -18.50 2.38 -6.61
N ALA A 419 -18.49 3.69 -6.36
CA ALA A 419 -18.55 4.25 -5.01
C ALA A 419 -19.94 4.21 -4.36
N MET A 420 -21.01 4.49 -5.12
CA MET A 420 -22.36 4.66 -4.56
C MET A 420 -22.91 3.39 -3.89
N PRO A 421 -22.79 2.18 -4.47
CA PRO A 421 -23.24 0.96 -3.80
C PRO A 421 -22.56 0.74 -2.45
N ILE A 422 -21.26 1.00 -2.36
CA ILE A 422 -20.48 0.86 -1.12
C ILE A 422 -21.05 1.78 -0.04
N VAL A 423 -21.27 3.05 -0.37
CA VAL A 423 -21.85 4.03 0.55
C VAL A 423 -23.27 3.64 0.97
N GLN A 424 -24.12 3.19 0.05
CA GLN A 424 -25.48 2.79 0.38
C GLN A 424 -25.53 1.60 1.35
N HIS A 425 -24.64 0.63 1.18
CA HIS A 425 -24.49 -0.50 2.10
C HIS A 425 -24.00 -0.05 3.48
N ALA A 426 -23.05 0.89 3.55
CA ALA A 426 -22.60 1.46 4.81
C ALA A 426 -23.74 2.18 5.54
N MET A 427 -24.52 3.00 4.83
CA MET A 427 -25.66 3.73 5.43
C MET A 427 -26.79 2.80 5.88
N GLU A 428 -27.03 1.69 5.17
CA GLU A 428 -27.96 0.65 5.62
C GLU A 428 -27.48 -0.01 6.92
N ALA A 429 -26.20 -0.37 7.01
CA ALA A 429 -25.63 -0.93 8.24
C ALA A 429 -25.73 0.05 9.41
N HIS A 430 -25.46 1.34 9.17
CA HIS A 430 -25.64 2.41 10.15
C HIS A 430 -27.09 2.49 10.66
N ALA A 431 -28.07 2.37 9.75
CA ALA A 431 -29.49 2.39 10.12
C ALA A 431 -29.89 1.16 10.96
N ARG A 432 -29.33 -0.02 10.68
CA ARG A 432 -29.53 -1.24 11.49
C ARG A 432 -28.99 -1.10 12.91
N ILE A 433 -27.94 -0.30 13.11
CA ILE A 433 -27.36 -0.04 14.44
C ILE A 433 -28.19 0.99 15.22
N TYR A 434 -28.57 2.10 14.58
CA TYR A 434 -29.09 3.27 15.29
C TYR A 434 -30.57 3.56 15.04
N ALA A 435 -31.08 3.38 13.81
CA ALA A 435 -32.48 3.62 13.51
C ALA A 435 -33.37 2.59 14.21
N ALA A 436 -32.99 1.32 14.14
CA ALA A 436 -33.74 0.23 14.73
C ALA A 436 -33.79 0.28 16.27
N ALA A 437 -32.90 1.05 16.91
CA ALA A 437 -32.94 1.31 18.36
C ALA A 437 -34.09 2.25 18.76
N LYS A 438 -34.62 3.06 17.84
CA LYS A 438 -35.78 3.94 18.04
C LYS A 438 -36.74 3.82 16.85
N PRO A 439 -37.54 2.74 16.78
CA PRO A 439 -38.36 2.44 15.62
C PRO A 439 -39.35 3.57 15.28
N ALA A 440 -39.50 3.86 14.00
CA ALA A 440 -40.50 4.79 13.48
C ALA A 440 -41.32 4.13 12.37
N LYS A 441 -42.58 4.56 12.22
CA LYS A 441 -43.53 3.99 11.24
C LYS A 441 -43.05 4.10 9.79
N SER A 442 -42.29 5.14 9.48
CA SER A 442 -41.67 5.36 8.18
C SER A 442 -40.37 6.15 8.36
N TYR A 443 -39.52 6.17 7.34
CA TYR A 443 -38.27 6.91 7.39
C TYR A 443 -38.49 8.43 7.50
N GLU A 444 -39.56 8.97 6.90
CA GLU A 444 -39.92 10.39 6.97
C GLU A 444 -40.29 10.84 8.40
N CYS A 445 -40.79 9.92 9.22
CA CYS A 445 -41.10 10.16 10.62
C CYS A 445 -39.92 9.87 11.57
N SER A 446 -38.79 9.37 11.07
CA SER A 446 -37.66 8.99 11.90
C SER A 446 -36.75 10.18 12.22
N ASP A 447 -36.52 10.42 13.50
CA ASP A 447 -35.52 11.41 13.96
C ASP A 447 -34.10 11.00 13.55
N TYR A 448 -33.80 9.69 13.56
CA TYR A 448 -32.53 9.16 13.07
C TYR A 448 -32.31 9.53 11.60
N TYR A 449 -33.31 9.28 10.74
CA TYR A 449 -33.16 9.50 9.31
C TYR A 449 -32.95 11.00 9.01
N LYS A 450 -33.70 11.87 9.67
CA LYS A 450 -33.54 13.32 9.54
C LYS A 450 -32.15 13.79 9.97
N ALA A 451 -31.70 13.40 11.16
CA ALA A 451 -30.39 13.78 11.68
C ALA A 451 -29.25 13.27 10.77
N THR A 452 -29.28 11.98 10.45
CA THR A 452 -28.27 11.33 9.59
C THR A 452 -28.22 11.96 8.20
N SER A 453 -29.37 12.29 7.61
CA SER A 453 -29.41 12.93 6.31
C SER A 453 -28.87 14.36 6.35
N THR A 454 -29.16 15.13 7.41
CA THR A 454 -28.59 16.48 7.58
C THR A 454 -27.07 16.41 7.80
N GLU A 455 -26.60 15.50 8.66
CA GLU A 455 -25.17 15.32 8.93
C GLU A 455 -24.41 14.90 7.67
N LEU A 456 -24.93 13.92 6.93
CA LEU A 456 -24.33 13.49 5.66
C LEU A 456 -24.32 14.63 4.63
N TYR A 457 -25.41 15.40 4.51
CA TYR A 457 -25.47 16.57 3.63
C TYR A 457 -24.35 17.58 3.93
N LEU A 458 -24.16 17.92 5.21
CA LEU A 458 -23.11 18.83 5.64
C LEU A 458 -21.70 18.25 5.38
N ALA A 459 -21.50 16.97 5.68
CA ALA A 459 -20.24 16.26 5.42
C ALA A 459 -19.88 16.20 3.92
N LEU A 460 -20.88 16.20 3.03
CA LEU A 460 -20.69 16.25 1.57
C LEU A 460 -20.56 17.68 1.02
N GLY A 461 -20.37 18.69 1.89
CA GLY A 461 -20.14 20.08 1.50
C GLY A 461 -21.41 20.92 1.35
N GLY A 462 -22.56 20.40 1.81
CA GLY A 462 -23.81 21.13 1.89
C GLY A 462 -23.69 22.38 2.78
N LYS A 463 -24.28 23.50 2.33
CA LYS A 463 -24.18 24.80 3.03
C LYS A 463 -25.49 25.26 3.68
N ASP A 464 -26.63 24.73 3.24
CA ASP A 464 -27.93 25.15 3.77
C ASP A 464 -28.35 24.36 5.02
N LYS A 465 -28.43 25.05 6.15
CA LYS A 465 -28.92 24.47 7.41
C LYS A 465 -30.43 24.15 7.38
N LYS A 466 -31.16 24.58 6.34
CA LYS A 466 -32.58 24.28 6.09
C LYS A 466 -32.79 23.15 5.08
N PHE A 467 -31.79 22.29 4.87
CA PHE A 467 -31.93 21.08 4.08
C PHE A 467 -33.11 20.22 4.59
N ASP A 468 -34.10 20.00 3.72
CA ASP A 468 -35.25 19.16 4.02
C ASP A 468 -34.88 17.68 3.82
N ALA A 469 -34.45 17.06 4.92
CA ALA A 469 -34.07 15.66 4.95
C ALA A 469 -35.18 14.69 4.52
N ALA A 470 -36.46 15.08 4.62
CA ALA A 470 -37.59 14.21 4.29
C ALA A 470 -38.08 14.39 2.84
N ALA A 471 -37.71 15.49 2.17
CA ALA A 471 -38.12 15.74 0.80
C ALA A 471 -37.17 15.10 -0.21
N LYS A 472 -37.75 14.52 -1.27
CA LYS A 472 -37.00 14.22 -2.49
C LYS A 472 -36.48 15.55 -3.06
N PRO A 473 -35.17 15.71 -3.30
CA PRO A 473 -34.64 16.96 -3.85
C PRO A 473 -35.36 17.34 -5.14
N GLN A 474 -35.74 18.61 -5.28
CA GLN A 474 -36.33 19.13 -6.52
C GLN A 474 -35.22 19.37 -7.56
N HIS A 475 -34.60 18.28 -8.03
CA HIS A 475 -33.55 18.30 -9.03
C HIS A 475 -34.03 17.60 -10.30
N ALA A 476 -33.78 18.20 -11.47
CA ALA A 476 -34.20 17.64 -12.77
C ALA A 476 -33.69 16.19 -12.96
N ALA A 477 -32.49 15.90 -12.46
CA ALA A 477 -31.90 14.56 -12.42
C ALA A 477 -32.83 13.48 -11.85
N LEU A 478 -33.59 13.83 -10.80
CA LEU A 478 -34.44 12.90 -10.07
C LEU A 478 -35.85 12.78 -10.69
N GLN A 479 -36.12 13.48 -11.79
CA GLN A 479 -37.34 13.30 -12.60
C GLN A 479 -37.22 12.11 -13.56
N HIS A 480 -36.02 11.54 -13.73
CA HIS A 480 -35.78 10.33 -14.50
C HIS A 480 -35.96 9.06 -13.65
N HIS A 481 -36.43 7.97 -14.26
CA HIS A 481 -36.69 6.69 -13.60
C HIS A 481 -35.49 5.74 -13.75
N GLY A 482 -34.51 5.84 -12.83
CA GLY A 482 -33.41 4.87 -12.73
C GLY A 482 -32.11 5.48 -12.20
N LEU A 483 -31.34 4.71 -11.42
CA LEU A 483 -30.04 5.14 -10.87
C LEU A 483 -29.08 5.61 -11.97
N MET A 484 -29.06 4.93 -13.12
CA MET A 484 -28.24 5.28 -14.29
C MET A 484 -28.54 6.67 -14.82
N ASP A 485 -29.81 7.04 -14.95
CA ASP A 485 -30.22 8.32 -15.53
C ASP A 485 -30.02 9.48 -14.55
N ILE A 486 -30.15 9.20 -13.25
CA ILE A 486 -29.81 10.16 -12.18
C ILE A 486 -28.30 10.42 -12.16
N ILE A 487 -27.46 9.38 -12.23
CA ILE A 487 -26.00 9.54 -12.24
C ILE A 487 -25.55 10.31 -13.51
N LYS A 488 -26.14 9.99 -14.67
CA LYS A 488 -25.87 10.71 -15.94
C LYS A 488 -26.28 12.18 -15.91
N SER A 489 -27.19 12.59 -15.05
CA SER A 489 -27.60 14.00 -14.95
C SER A 489 -26.80 14.80 -13.92
N LEU A 490 -25.85 14.16 -13.20
CA LEU A 490 -24.87 14.79 -12.31
C LEU A 490 -23.54 15.16 -12.99
N ILE A 491 -23.50 15.18 -14.34
CA ILE A 491 -22.28 15.39 -15.14
C ILE A 491 -21.58 16.75 -14.89
N GLY A 492 -22.25 17.74 -14.30
CA GLY A 492 -21.63 19.02 -13.91
C GLY A 492 -20.93 18.95 -12.55
N ASP A 493 -21.69 19.14 -11.47
CA ASP A 493 -21.20 19.14 -10.09
C ASP A 493 -21.83 18.03 -9.26
N LEU A 494 -21.05 17.46 -8.33
CA LEU A 494 -21.59 16.55 -7.32
C LEU A 494 -22.49 17.38 -6.39
N VAL A 495 -23.80 17.31 -6.58
CA VAL A 495 -24.77 18.07 -5.81
C VAL A 495 -24.98 17.38 -4.45
N PRO A 496 -24.59 18.00 -3.31
CA PRO A 496 -24.63 17.35 -2.00
C PRO A 496 -26.03 16.85 -1.62
N GLU A 497 -27.09 17.57 -2.00
CA GLU A 497 -28.49 17.18 -1.78
C GLU A 497 -28.83 15.86 -2.49
N VAL A 498 -28.39 15.70 -3.75
CA VAL A 498 -28.66 14.51 -4.55
C VAL A 498 -27.82 13.33 -4.06
N LEU A 499 -26.53 13.54 -3.77
CA LEU A 499 -25.66 12.49 -3.24
C LEU A 499 -26.15 11.97 -1.89
N THR A 500 -26.56 12.87 -0.99
CA THR A 500 -27.14 12.50 0.30
C THR A 500 -28.39 11.64 0.11
N TRP A 501 -29.30 12.09 -0.77
CA TRP A 501 -30.51 11.35 -1.06
C TRP A 501 -30.19 9.96 -1.65
N LEU A 502 -29.28 9.86 -2.62
CA LEU A 502 -28.89 8.58 -3.22
C LEU A 502 -28.19 7.65 -2.21
N SER A 503 -27.35 8.19 -1.34
CA SER A 503 -26.62 7.43 -0.31
C SER A 503 -27.57 6.75 0.69
N LEU A 504 -28.71 7.38 0.97
CA LEU A 504 -29.73 6.85 1.87
C LEU A 504 -30.80 5.99 1.16
N MET A 505 -30.64 5.67 -0.13
CA MET A 505 -31.63 4.93 -0.90
C MET A 505 -31.95 3.56 -0.31
N ARG A 506 -30.93 2.75 -0.03
CA ARG A 506 -31.12 1.43 0.61
C ARG A 506 -31.80 1.53 1.97
N VAL A 507 -31.54 2.59 2.75
CA VAL A 507 -32.21 2.82 4.03
C VAL A 507 -33.71 3.01 3.83
N ARG A 508 -34.12 3.79 2.82
CA ARG A 508 -35.53 4.02 2.49
C ARG A 508 -36.19 2.76 1.94
N ASP A 509 -35.56 2.13 0.95
CA ASP A 509 -36.11 0.97 0.25
C ASP A 509 -36.25 -0.25 1.17
N ASN A 510 -35.35 -0.39 2.14
CA ASN A 510 -35.34 -1.49 3.10
C ASN A 510 -35.88 -1.10 4.48
N TRP A 511 -36.56 0.06 4.64
CA TRP A 511 -36.95 0.58 5.95
C TRP A 511 -37.73 -0.44 6.81
N GLU A 512 -38.75 -1.07 6.23
CA GLU A 512 -39.56 -2.07 6.94
C GLU A 512 -38.73 -3.28 7.41
N SER A 513 -37.80 -3.75 6.56
CA SER A 513 -36.90 -4.86 6.88
C SER A 513 -35.91 -4.48 7.99
N ILE A 514 -35.37 -3.26 7.96
CA ILE A 514 -34.48 -2.74 9.01
C ILE A 514 -35.21 -2.68 10.35
N MET A 515 -36.45 -2.16 10.36
CA MET A 515 -37.26 -2.09 11.58
C MET A 515 -37.64 -3.48 12.11
N ALA A 516 -38.03 -4.41 11.22
CA ALA A 516 -38.40 -5.77 11.59
C ALA A 516 -37.22 -6.58 12.13
N GLY A 517 -35.99 -6.32 11.64
CA GLY A 517 -34.78 -6.99 12.10
C GLY A 517 -34.30 -6.55 13.49
N GLY A 518 -34.77 -5.40 13.99
CA GLY A 518 -34.33 -4.85 15.27
C GLY A 518 -32.89 -4.32 15.25
N GLN A 519 -32.42 -3.87 16.43
CA GLN A 519 -31.09 -3.31 16.58
C GLN A 519 -30.00 -4.39 16.41
N VAL A 520 -29.01 -4.09 15.57
CA VAL A 520 -27.85 -4.97 15.32
C VAL A 520 -26.60 -4.40 16.01
N PRO A 521 -25.80 -5.22 16.71
CA PRO A 521 -24.50 -4.78 17.25
C PRO A 521 -23.56 -4.26 16.17
N MET A 522 -22.73 -3.26 16.51
CA MET A 522 -21.80 -2.59 15.59
C MET A 522 -20.93 -3.57 14.78
N ASP A 523 -20.24 -4.50 15.44
CA ASP A 523 -19.33 -5.45 14.78
C ASP A 523 -20.05 -6.40 13.82
N THR A 524 -21.28 -6.80 14.18
CA THR A 524 -22.13 -7.63 13.33
C THR A 524 -22.59 -6.86 12.09
N ALA A 525 -23.06 -5.63 12.27
CA ALA A 525 -23.47 -4.76 11.17
C ALA A 525 -22.29 -4.43 10.23
N TYR A 526 -21.09 -4.18 10.78
CA TYR A 526 -19.88 -3.96 10.00
C TYR A 526 -19.48 -5.21 9.20
N THR A 527 -19.53 -6.40 9.81
CA THR A 527 -19.21 -7.65 9.12
C THR A 527 -20.17 -7.91 7.96
N GLN A 528 -21.48 -7.72 8.17
CA GLN A 528 -22.48 -7.82 7.11
C GLN A 528 -22.29 -6.78 5.99
N PHE A 529 -21.92 -5.55 6.36
CA PHE A 529 -21.55 -4.51 5.42
C PHE A 529 -20.37 -4.94 4.54
N MET A 530 -19.27 -5.36 5.16
CA MET A 530 -18.05 -5.77 4.45
C MET A 530 -18.30 -6.96 3.54
N GLU A 531 -19.09 -7.95 3.97
CA GLU A 531 -19.52 -9.09 3.14
C GLU A 531 -20.34 -8.64 1.93
N ALA A 532 -21.23 -7.66 2.09
CA ALA A 532 -22.08 -7.18 1.01
C ALA A 532 -21.32 -6.38 -0.06
N VAL A 533 -20.21 -5.72 0.30
CA VAL A 533 -19.47 -4.84 -0.63
C VAL A 533 -18.26 -5.49 -1.29
N GLN A 534 -17.91 -6.75 -0.96
CA GLN A 534 -16.76 -7.43 -1.57
C GLN A 534 -16.84 -7.44 -3.11
N GLY A 535 -18.03 -7.75 -3.65
CA GLY A 535 -18.25 -7.75 -5.09
C GLY A 535 -18.17 -6.35 -5.72
N GLU A 536 -18.50 -5.30 -4.99
CA GLU A 536 -18.43 -3.91 -5.49
C GLU A 536 -16.97 -3.42 -5.53
N PHE A 537 -16.16 -3.77 -4.54
CA PHE A 537 -14.71 -3.53 -4.59
C PHE A 537 -14.04 -4.29 -5.74
N GLN A 538 -14.44 -5.53 -6.00
CA GLN A 538 -13.90 -6.27 -7.12
C GLN A 538 -14.23 -5.61 -8.47
N LYS A 539 -15.49 -5.19 -8.68
CA LYS A 539 -15.87 -4.43 -9.88
C LYS A 539 -15.08 -3.12 -10.03
N ALA A 540 -14.80 -2.42 -8.91
CA ALA A 540 -14.02 -1.20 -8.93
C ALA A 540 -12.54 -1.45 -9.29
N ARG A 541 -11.98 -2.60 -8.90
CA ARG A 541 -10.65 -3.06 -9.33
C ARG A 541 -10.63 -3.46 -10.81
N ASP A 542 -11.66 -4.15 -11.27
CA ASP A 542 -11.76 -4.61 -12.66
C ASP A 542 -11.98 -3.45 -13.66
N MET A 543 -12.15 -2.22 -13.18
CA MET A 543 -12.27 -1.03 -14.01
C MET A 543 -10.95 -0.74 -14.73
N VAL A 544 -10.99 -0.88 -16.06
CA VAL A 544 -9.87 -0.55 -16.94
C VAL A 544 -9.82 0.96 -17.16
N VAL A 545 -8.67 1.55 -16.87
CA VAL A 545 -8.33 2.92 -17.22
C VAL A 545 -8.12 2.97 -18.74
N SER A 546 -9.03 3.61 -19.46
CA SER A 546 -8.96 3.73 -20.92
C SER A 546 -8.26 4.99 -21.41
N ASP A 547 -8.05 5.98 -20.53
CA ASP A 547 -7.25 7.17 -20.83
C ASP A 547 -5.77 6.77 -20.97
N PRO A 548 -5.13 6.99 -22.14
CA PRO A 548 -3.71 6.70 -22.32
C PRO A 548 -2.80 7.42 -21.33
N GLU A 549 -3.23 8.56 -20.76
CA GLU A 549 -2.50 9.30 -19.73
C GLU A 549 -2.86 8.90 -18.30
N GLY A 550 -3.90 8.10 -18.12
CA GLY A 550 -4.35 7.62 -16.82
C GLY A 550 -3.40 6.58 -16.19
N VAL A 551 -3.47 6.47 -14.87
CA VAL A 551 -2.70 5.51 -14.06
C VAL A 551 -3.60 4.36 -13.62
N GLN A 552 -3.35 3.16 -14.14
CA GLN A 552 -4.03 1.93 -13.69
C GLN A 552 -3.47 1.41 -12.36
N PHE A 553 -2.14 1.36 -12.24
CA PHE A 553 -1.43 0.65 -11.18
C PHE A 553 -0.58 1.58 -10.32
N TYR A 554 -0.61 1.31 -9.02
CA TYR A 554 0.02 2.05 -7.94
C TYR A 554 0.96 1.11 -7.19
N THR A 555 2.09 1.63 -6.73
CA THR A 555 3.04 0.90 -5.90
C THR A 555 3.51 1.86 -4.81
N PRO A 556 2.61 2.28 -3.90
CA PRO A 556 2.98 3.30 -2.92
C PRO A 556 4.13 2.78 -2.04
N PRO A 557 4.97 3.66 -1.49
CA PRO A 557 6.04 3.25 -0.59
C PRO A 557 5.57 2.43 0.61
N ALA A 558 4.30 2.60 1.02
CA ALA A 558 3.67 1.82 2.07
C ALA A 558 3.38 0.34 1.73
N ILE A 559 3.43 -0.08 0.46
CA ILE A 559 2.94 -1.42 0.05
C ILE A 559 3.66 -2.55 0.80
N GLY A 560 4.97 -2.43 1.00
CA GLY A 560 5.79 -3.33 1.81
C GLY A 560 5.25 -3.48 3.25
N HIS A 561 5.00 -2.34 3.90
CA HIS A 561 4.46 -2.29 5.25
C HIS A 561 3.07 -2.91 5.33
N MET A 562 2.17 -2.52 4.42
CA MET A 562 0.79 -3.01 4.38
C MET A 562 0.73 -4.54 4.23
N MET A 563 1.60 -5.14 3.43
CA MET A 563 1.71 -6.61 3.37
C MET A 563 2.23 -7.20 4.68
N ALA A 564 3.28 -6.62 5.26
CA ALA A 564 3.91 -7.11 6.49
C ALA A 564 2.97 -7.10 7.70
N ILE A 565 1.98 -6.20 7.73
CA ILE A 565 0.95 -6.14 8.77
C ILE A 565 -0.37 -6.83 8.37
N GLY A 566 -0.44 -7.46 7.20
CA GLY A 566 -1.62 -8.18 6.72
C GLY A 566 -2.78 -7.29 6.29
N MET A 567 -2.51 -6.05 5.88
CA MET A 567 -3.49 -5.11 5.32
C MET A 567 -3.66 -5.30 3.81
N TYR A 568 -2.57 -5.60 3.10
CA TYR A 568 -2.59 -5.85 1.66
C TYR A 568 -2.19 -7.30 1.33
N PRO A 569 -2.90 -7.99 0.40
CA PRO A 569 -2.58 -9.36 0.03
C PRO A 569 -1.22 -9.46 -0.68
N HIS A 570 -0.58 -10.59 -0.47
CA HIS A 570 0.67 -10.97 -1.14
C HIS A 570 0.65 -12.48 -1.41
N ASN A 571 1.60 -12.93 -2.21
CA ASN A 571 1.75 -14.33 -2.56
C ASN A 571 2.04 -15.17 -1.30
N SER A 572 1.30 -16.28 -1.12
CA SER A 572 1.43 -17.13 0.07
C SER A 572 2.79 -17.82 0.21
N LEU A 573 3.57 -17.89 -0.88
CA LEU A 573 4.93 -18.42 -0.89
C LEU A 573 5.99 -17.36 -0.55
N VAL A 574 5.58 -16.10 -0.41
CA VAL A 574 6.46 -14.98 -0.10
C VAL A 574 6.15 -14.50 1.31
N SER A 575 7.18 -14.20 2.09
CA SER A 575 7.02 -13.61 3.42
C SER A 575 7.65 -12.23 3.47
N LEU A 576 6.91 -11.25 4.00
CA LEU A 576 7.43 -9.93 4.38
C LEU A 576 7.22 -9.73 5.87
N LYS A 577 8.29 -9.44 6.60
CA LYS A 577 8.23 -9.18 8.04
C LYS A 577 9.05 -7.96 8.42
N SER A 578 8.41 -6.93 8.97
CA SER A 578 9.11 -5.82 9.63
C SER A 578 9.76 -6.32 10.92
N VAL A 579 11.04 -6.01 11.13
CA VAL A 579 11.81 -6.56 12.27
C VAL A 579 12.45 -5.50 13.16
N VAL A 580 12.70 -4.31 12.63
CA VAL A 580 13.32 -3.22 13.39
C VAL A 580 13.00 -1.87 12.76
N THR A 581 13.01 -0.84 13.59
CA THR A 581 13.01 0.56 13.20
C THR A 581 14.38 1.14 13.50
N VAL A 582 15.08 1.58 12.47
CA VAL A 582 16.34 2.29 12.63
C VAL A 582 16.09 3.80 12.68
N MET A 583 16.82 4.48 13.56
CA MET A 583 16.75 5.93 13.73
C MET A 583 18.16 6.50 13.89
N ASN A 584 18.31 7.80 13.63
CA ASN A 584 19.59 8.45 13.85
C ASN A 584 20.03 8.25 15.31
N TYR A 585 21.31 7.94 15.52
CA TYR A 585 21.85 7.68 16.86
C TYR A 585 21.62 8.83 17.86
N THR A 586 21.44 10.06 17.38
CA THR A 586 21.14 11.23 18.23
C THR A 586 19.69 11.29 18.70
N GLU A 587 18.78 10.53 18.07
CA GLU A 587 17.36 10.48 18.38
C GLU A 587 17.00 9.34 19.33
N LEU A 588 17.96 8.45 19.61
CA LEU A 588 17.80 7.32 20.51
C LEU A 588 18.71 7.45 21.74
N GLU A 589 18.21 6.95 22.86
CA GLU A 589 18.96 6.77 24.10
C GLU A 589 18.75 5.35 24.64
N LYS A 590 19.66 4.90 25.52
CA LYS A 590 19.46 3.65 26.23
C LYS A 590 18.36 3.78 27.27
N LYS A 591 17.57 2.72 27.44
CA LYS A 591 16.64 2.61 28.56
C LYS A 591 17.43 2.49 29.86
N THR A 592 16.92 3.13 30.90
CA THR A 592 17.48 3.14 32.26
C THR A 592 16.79 2.16 33.18
#